data_AF-A0AA39SWU8-F1
#
_entry.id   AF-A0AA39SWU8-F1
#
_cell.length_a   1.000
_cell.length_b   1.000
_cell.length_c   1.000
_cell.angle_alpha   90.00
_cell.angle_beta   90.00
_cell.angle_gamma   90.00
#
_symmetry.space_group_name_H-M   'P 1'
#
loop_
_entity.id
_entity.type
_entity.pdbx_description
1 polymer ?
#
loop_
_entity_poly.entity_id
_entity_poly.type
_entity_poly.pdbx_seq_one_letter_code
_entity_poly.pdbx_strand_id
1 'polypeptide(L)'
;MKVLRFTLNKALLIGNKGAEEVEGISLNMDYLKDGHLNLSCQVFDKMTNLRLLLFTYGYYSLSKFCDTALYKVHLPNGLNSLPDELISLQWHSYPLRALPSNFSPEKLVKLDLSHSNIEQLWEGTKLAPKLKWLVLRHCQHLTRIPNLSDFLSLEEVDLTGCKSLVEFPSSIQQLKKLRYLTLGGCCNVTKFPLTSASIESLDLRETEIEEVPSSIQSLTNLTKLDLTRCRRLKRISASIFKLKSVHSLKLDDCSELETFPEISETMEILNSLDTRSRWRCDLHRKQLCQLCPPHYEYVKFLFINCFNLDQKAVSNVFEESLKGSEEPPTRFSICLPGTEIPEWFTYQSPGSSINIRVLRQDLVNSKFMGFALCAVLWIEEYHGYPDDLAVGIYCHFDTCLDCIYFIPSDDTTDEPVLILNLNHILLGYYSFSKFLSSCQNLEMLIANDSDYVDIPFDFISRLAVKYCAVHPIYTKPIEIISATIEDIGVTSLKRSGRSNDNEEEVEPHPKRIFTQPN
;
A
#
# COMPACT_ATOMS: atom_id res chain seq x y z
N MET A 1 -1.14 -32.74 -21.71
CA MET A 1 -1.07 -32.63 -20.24
C MET A 1 -2.09 -33.55 -19.60
N LYS A 2 -1.72 -34.82 -19.38
CA LYS A 2 -2.46 -35.70 -18.47
C LYS A 2 -2.20 -35.24 -17.04
N VAL A 3 -3.09 -34.42 -16.48
CA VAL A 3 -3.03 -33.98 -15.08
C VAL A 3 -3.87 -34.92 -14.25
N LEU A 4 -3.25 -35.62 -13.32
CA LEU A 4 -3.96 -36.45 -12.36
C LEU A 4 -4.53 -35.55 -11.26
N ARG A 5 -5.82 -35.18 -11.39
CA ARG A 5 -6.63 -34.57 -10.33
C ARG A 5 -7.29 -35.69 -9.54
N PHE A 6 -7.07 -35.72 -8.23
CA PHE A 6 -7.43 -36.91 -7.47
C PHE A 6 -8.86 -36.94 -6.96
N THR A 7 -9.60 -37.91 -7.49
CA THR A 7 -10.44 -38.80 -6.68
C THR A 7 -9.93 -40.26 -6.71
N LEU A 8 -8.81 -40.59 -7.37
CA LEU A 8 -8.29 -41.97 -7.44
C LEU A 8 -6.77 -42.04 -7.60
N ASN A 9 -6.13 -42.88 -6.76
CA ASN A 9 -4.79 -43.51 -6.86
C ASN A 9 -3.72 -43.23 -5.78
N LYS A 10 -4.05 -43.35 -4.49
CA LYS A 10 -3.01 -43.55 -3.45
C LYS A 10 -2.00 -44.64 -3.91
N ALA A 11 -2.50 -45.59 -4.71
CA ALA A 11 -1.77 -46.62 -5.44
C ALA A 11 -0.70 -46.16 -6.47
N LEU A 12 -0.77 -44.96 -7.08
CA LEU A 12 0.25 -44.51 -8.05
C LEU A 12 1.52 -44.02 -7.34
N LEU A 13 1.35 -43.19 -6.30
CA LEU A 13 2.45 -42.74 -5.43
C LEU A 13 3.07 -43.89 -4.61
N ILE A 14 2.34 -45.00 -4.43
CA ILE A 14 2.81 -46.17 -3.69
C ILE A 14 3.32 -47.29 -4.62
N GLY A 15 2.83 -47.37 -5.87
CA GLY A 15 2.95 -48.55 -6.73
C GLY A 15 3.66 -48.35 -8.08
N ASN A 16 4.03 -47.12 -8.46
CA ASN A 16 4.90 -46.79 -9.62
C ASN A 16 4.49 -47.29 -11.02
N LYS A 17 3.29 -47.87 -11.22
CA LYS A 17 2.82 -48.31 -12.56
C LYS A 17 2.30 -47.13 -13.38
N GLY A 18 2.87 -46.88 -14.56
CA GLY A 18 2.46 -45.78 -15.46
C GLY A 18 3.01 -44.41 -15.09
N ALA A 19 4.00 -44.35 -14.20
CA ALA A 19 4.62 -43.12 -13.68
C ALA A 19 5.26 -42.24 -14.79
N GLU A 20 5.76 -42.86 -15.85
CA GLU A 20 6.44 -42.17 -16.96
C GLU A 20 5.48 -41.31 -17.81
N GLU A 21 4.17 -41.58 -17.81
CA GLU A 21 3.19 -40.77 -18.55
C GLU A 21 2.62 -39.59 -17.74
N VAL A 22 2.98 -39.48 -16.46
CA VAL A 22 2.37 -38.51 -15.55
C VAL A 22 3.04 -37.14 -15.72
N GLU A 23 2.28 -36.18 -16.25
CA GLU A 23 2.74 -34.78 -16.40
C GLU A 23 2.37 -33.89 -15.21
N GLY A 24 1.40 -34.29 -14.39
CA GLY A 24 0.98 -33.48 -13.24
C GLY A 24 0.30 -34.27 -12.14
N ILE A 25 0.61 -33.94 -10.90
CA ILE A 25 0.01 -34.49 -9.68
C ILE A 25 -0.57 -33.33 -8.88
N SER A 26 -1.85 -33.43 -8.52
CA SER A 26 -2.51 -32.47 -7.65
C SER A 26 -3.28 -33.19 -6.54
N LEU A 27 -2.93 -32.85 -5.31
CA LEU A 27 -3.48 -33.37 -4.08
C LEU A 27 -3.88 -32.20 -3.17
N ASN A 28 -5.19 -32.06 -2.94
CA ASN A 28 -5.69 -31.19 -1.89
C ASN A 28 -5.69 -31.97 -0.56
N MET A 29 -4.87 -31.50 0.37
CA MET A 29 -4.62 -32.09 1.67
C MET A 29 -5.82 -32.01 2.62
N ASP A 30 -6.81 -31.15 2.36
CA ASP A 30 -8.05 -31.08 3.15
C ASP A 30 -8.84 -32.38 3.08
N TYR A 31 -8.79 -33.07 1.93
CA TYR A 31 -9.54 -34.30 1.71
C TYR A 31 -8.89 -35.53 2.35
N LEU A 32 -7.67 -35.40 2.88
CA LEU A 32 -7.04 -36.41 3.72
C LEU A 32 -7.59 -36.30 5.15
N LYS A 33 -8.83 -36.76 5.37
CA LYS A 33 -9.55 -36.58 6.64
C LYS A 33 -8.87 -37.26 7.83
N ASP A 34 -8.28 -38.46 7.63
CA ASP A 34 -7.56 -39.21 8.68
C ASP A 34 -6.32 -39.98 8.16
N GLY A 35 -5.93 -39.72 6.91
CA GLY A 35 -4.89 -40.48 6.22
C GLY A 35 -3.60 -39.70 6.09
N HIS A 36 -2.57 -40.07 6.85
CA HIS A 36 -1.22 -39.68 6.49
C HIS A 36 -0.77 -40.39 5.20
N LEU A 37 0.01 -39.69 4.40
CA LEU A 37 0.63 -40.19 3.18
C LEU A 37 2.11 -40.42 3.44
N ASN A 38 2.49 -41.67 3.68
CA ASN A 38 3.89 -42.07 3.78
C ASN A 38 4.43 -42.28 2.37
N LEU A 39 5.38 -41.45 1.96
CA LEU A 39 6.06 -41.56 0.67
C LEU A 39 7.46 -42.16 0.87
N SER A 40 7.90 -42.97 -0.08
CA SER A 40 9.29 -43.44 -0.11
C SER A 40 10.21 -42.32 -0.61
N CYS A 41 11.50 -42.40 -0.27
CA CYS A 41 12.49 -41.44 -0.76
C CYS A 41 12.71 -41.49 -2.29
N GLN A 42 12.20 -42.53 -2.96
CA GLN A 42 12.32 -42.77 -4.40
C GLN A 42 11.00 -42.51 -5.16
N VAL A 43 10.00 -41.90 -4.51
CA VAL A 43 8.63 -41.82 -5.05
C VAL A 43 8.53 -41.13 -6.42
N PHE A 44 9.43 -40.19 -6.72
CA PHE A 44 9.41 -39.45 -7.99
C PHE A 44 10.44 -39.95 -9.02
N ASP A 45 11.27 -40.95 -8.69
CA ASP A 45 12.41 -41.37 -9.53
C ASP A 45 11.98 -41.82 -10.94
N LYS A 46 10.76 -42.35 -11.08
CA LYS A 46 10.19 -42.80 -12.38
C LYS A 46 9.27 -41.78 -13.04
N MET A 47 9.02 -40.63 -12.42
CA MET A 47 8.09 -39.61 -12.89
C MET A 47 8.84 -38.52 -13.67
N THR A 48 9.61 -38.94 -14.67
CA THR A 48 10.55 -38.07 -15.41
C THR A 48 9.86 -36.97 -16.23
N ASN A 49 8.61 -37.16 -16.62
CA ASN A 49 7.81 -36.17 -17.37
C ASN A 49 6.96 -35.26 -16.46
N LEU A 50 7.14 -35.33 -15.13
CA LEU A 50 6.32 -34.58 -14.19
C LEU A 50 6.66 -33.09 -14.23
N ARG A 51 5.66 -32.27 -14.55
CA ARG A 51 5.79 -30.81 -14.70
C ARG A 51 5.07 -30.03 -13.61
N LEU A 52 4.04 -30.64 -13.01
CA LEU A 52 3.25 -30.01 -11.94
C LEU A 52 3.20 -30.94 -10.73
N LEU A 53 3.64 -30.46 -9.57
CA LEU A 53 3.48 -31.15 -8.30
C LEU A 53 2.81 -30.21 -7.31
N LEU A 54 1.53 -30.46 -7.00
CA LEU A 54 0.66 -29.56 -6.26
C LEU A 54 0.06 -30.27 -5.03
N PHE A 55 0.72 -30.13 -3.90
CA PHE A 55 0.32 -30.61 -2.59
C PHE A 55 -0.13 -29.41 -1.77
N THR A 56 -1.42 -29.09 -1.83
CA THR A 56 -1.97 -27.82 -1.34
C THR A 56 -3.07 -28.02 -0.32
N TYR A 57 -3.32 -27.01 0.50
CA TYR A 57 -4.47 -26.92 1.41
C TYR A 57 -5.45 -25.89 0.86
N GLY A 58 -6.74 -26.05 1.19
CA GLY A 58 -7.72 -25.00 1.01
C GLY A 58 -7.45 -23.81 1.92
N TYR A 59 -7.89 -22.64 1.49
CA TYR A 59 -7.64 -21.35 2.14
C TYR A 59 -7.99 -21.35 3.64
N TYR A 60 -9.18 -21.86 4.00
CA TYR A 60 -9.65 -21.90 5.39
C TYR A 60 -8.90 -22.88 6.30
N SER A 61 -8.14 -23.79 5.72
CA SER A 61 -7.42 -24.81 6.49
C SER A 61 -6.10 -24.27 7.01
N LEU A 62 -5.32 -23.55 6.18
CA LEU A 62 -4.02 -23.00 6.59
C LEU A 62 -4.13 -21.99 7.76
N SER A 63 -5.24 -21.25 7.85
CA SER A 63 -5.46 -20.27 8.94
C SER A 63 -5.86 -20.89 10.28
N LYS A 64 -6.19 -22.20 10.32
CA LYS A 64 -6.70 -22.87 11.54
C LYS A 64 -5.68 -23.74 12.27
N PHE A 65 -4.53 -24.04 11.66
CA PHE A 65 -3.65 -25.06 12.21
C PHE A 65 -2.59 -24.51 13.16
N CYS A 66 -2.49 -25.15 14.33
CA CYS A 66 -1.28 -25.21 15.14
C CYS A 66 -0.28 -26.17 14.45
N ASP A 67 1.02 -25.88 14.51
CA ASP A 67 2.08 -26.41 13.64
C ASP A 67 2.09 -27.94 13.38
N THR A 68 1.55 -28.78 14.25
CA THR A 68 1.64 -30.24 14.16
C THR A 68 0.61 -30.91 13.23
N ALA A 69 -0.53 -30.26 12.96
CA ALA A 69 -1.61 -30.86 12.14
C ALA A 69 -1.43 -30.65 10.62
N LEU A 70 -0.41 -29.88 10.22
CA LEU A 70 -0.11 -29.50 8.84
C LEU A 70 0.66 -30.57 8.04
N TYR A 71 1.36 -31.49 8.70
CA TYR A 71 2.23 -32.46 8.03
C TYR A 71 1.50 -33.77 7.72
N LYS A 72 0.62 -33.73 6.72
CA LYS A 72 -0.10 -34.94 6.25
C LYS A 72 0.75 -35.85 5.37
N VAL A 73 1.86 -35.37 4.83
CA VAL A 73 2.80 -36.16 4.04
C VAL A 73 4.06 -36.41 4.86
N HIS A 74 4.42 -37.68 5.02
CA HIS A 74 5.62 -38.10 5.75
C HIS A 74 6.64 -38.70 4.80
N LEU A 75 7.90 -38.31 4.98
CA LEU A 75 9.07 -38.78 4.25
C LEU A 75 10.10 -39.30 5.27
N PRO A 76 9.85 -40.47 5.91
CA PRO A 76 10.67 -40.94 7.03
C PRO A 76 12.13 -41.21 6.65
N ASN A 77 12.38 -41.54 5.37
CA ASN A 77 13.72 -41.78 4.82
C ASN A 77 14.23 -40.60 3.99
N GLY A 78 13.63 -39.40 4.14
CA GLY A 78 13.92 -38.24 3.30
C GLY A 78 13.36 -38.36 1.88
N LEU A 79 13.88 -37.51 0.98
CA LEU A 79 13.53 -37.48 -0.44
C LEU A 79 14.82 -37.40 -1.26
N ASN A 80 15.05 -38.39 -2.13
CA ASN A 80 16.30 -38.50 -2.88
C ASN A 80 16.36 -37.52 -4.04
N SER A 81 15.25 -37.31 -4.75
CA SER A 81 15.21 -36.49 -5.95
C SER A 81 13.83 -35.86 -6.17
N LEU A 82 13.80 -34.80 -6.97
CA LEU A 82 12.60 -34.24 -7.59
C LEU A 82 12.81 -34.19 -9.10
N PRO A 83 11.76 -34.32 -9.93
CA PRO A 83 11.92 -34.29 -11.38
C PRO A 83 12.35 -32.90 -11.88
N ASP A 84 13.40 -32.84 -12.69
CA ASP A 84 13.94 -31.57 -13.23
C ASP A 84 13.02 -30.92 -14.29
N GLU A 85 12.01 -31.65 -14.79
CA GLU A 85 10.97 -31.13 -15.70
C GLU A 85 9.91 -30.27 -14.99
N LEU A 86 9.99 -30.14 -13.65
CA LEU A 86 9.02 -29.37 -12.88
C LEU A 86 8.99 -27.90 -13.30
N ILE A 87 7.78 -27.44 -13.62
CA ILE A 87 7.44 -26.05 -13.94
C ILE A 87 6.76 -25.38 -12.73
N SER A 88 5.96 -26.13 -11.97
CA SER A 88 5.35 -25.65 -10.74
C SER A 88 5.49 -26.69 -9.65
N LEU A 89 6.16 -26.31 -8.57
CA LEU A 89 6.24 -27.06 -7.33
C LEU A 89 5.51 -26.27 -6.24
N GLN A 90 4.33 -26.74 -5.87
CA GLN A 90 3.57 -26.20 -4.74
C GLN A 90 3.42 -27.33 -3.74
N TRP A 91 4.10 -27.24 -2.61
CA TRP A 91 4.08 -28.26 -1.58
C TRP A 91 3.99 -27.58 -0.23
N HIS A 92 2.76 -27.26 0.16
CA HIS A 92 2.50 -26.69 1.46
C HIS A 92 2.85 -27.70 2.55
N SER A 93 3.45 -27.23 3.63
CA SER A 93 3.86 -28.08 4.75
C SER A 93 4.81 -29.20 4.32
N TYR A 94 5.80 -28.85 3.49
CA TYR A 94 6.88 -29.74 3.11
C TYR A 94 7.67 -30.16 4.36
N PRO A 95 7.84 -31.48 4.60
CA PRO A 95 8.29 -31.97 5.90
C PRO A 95 9.82 -31.94 6.10
N LEU A 96 10.60 -31.76 5.03
CA LEU A 96 12.06 -31.78 5.10
C LEU A 96 12.64 -30.38 5.28
N ARG A 97 13.89 -30.34 5.78
CA ARG A 97 14.62 -29.10 6.09
C ARG A 97 15.18 -28.36 4.88
N ALA A 98 15.27 -29.03 3.73
CA ALA A 98 15.68 -28.47 2.45
C ALA A 98 15.13 -29.33 1.31
N LEU A 99 15.04 -28.77 0.10
CA LEU A 99 14.80 -29.56 -1.11
C LEU A 99 16.01 -30.45 -1.43
N PRO A 100 15.81 -31.57 -2.15
CA PRO A 100 16.89 -32.48 -2.51
C PRO A 100 18.03 -31.77 -3.24
N SER A 101 19.28 -32.04 -2.82
CA SER A 101 20.47 -31.33 -3.34
C SER A 101 20.76 -31.62 -4.82
N ASN A 102 20.26 -32.72 -5.38
CA ASN A 102 20.39 -33.06 -6.80
C ASN A 102 19.34 -32.37 -7.70
N PHE A 103 18.28 -31.79 -7.15
CA PHE A 103 17.23 -31.16 -7.93
C PHE A 103 17.76 -29.95 -8.71
N SER A 104 17.42 -29.86 -9.99
CA SER A 104 17.72 -28.72 -10.86
C SER A 104 16.45 -27.89 -11.14
N PRO A 105 16.35 -26.66 -10.60
CA PRO A 105 15.17 -25.81 -10.77
C PRO A 105 15.15 -24.99 -12.08
N GLU A 106 15.92 -25.37 -13.11
CA GLU A 106 16.09 -24.58 -14.35
C GLU A 106 14.77 -24.32 -15.11
N LYS A 107 13.83 -25.26 -15.03
CA LYS A 107 12.51 -25.18 -15.69
C LYS A 107 11.43 -24.61 -14.78
N LEU A 108 11.73 -24.43 -13.49
CA LEU A 108 10.77 -24.05 -12.48
C LEU A 108 10.36 -22.59 -12.68
N VAL A 109 9.05 -22.35 -12.70
CA VAL A 109 8.43 -21.03 -12.83
C VAL A 109 7.79 -20.60 -11.51
N LYS A 110 7.19 -21.53 -10.77
CA LYS A 110 6.61 -21.28 -9.45
C LYS A 110 7.15 -22.27 -8.42
N LEU A 111 7.65 -21.74 -7.30
CA LEU A 111 7.99 -22.49 -6.10
C LEU A 111 7.15 -21.97 -4.94
N ASP A 112 6.32 -22.83 -4.36
CA ASP A 112 5.53 -22.54 -3.17
C ASP A 112 5.76 -23.63 -2.13
N LEU A 113 6.43 -23.28 -1.03
CA LEU A 113 6.68 -24.17 0.10
C LEU A 113 6.07 -23.57 1.38
N SER A 114 4.93 -22.91 1.27
CA SER A 114 4.28 -22.27 2.43
C SER A 114 4.08 -23.25 3.60
N HIS A 115 4.31 -22.78 4.83
CA HIS A 115 4.20 -23.51 6.10
C HIS A 115 5.12 -24.73 6.21
N SER A 116 6.27 -24.73 5.52
CA SER A 116 7.20 -25.85 5.50
C SER A 116 8.26 -25.77 6.60
N ASN A 117 8.86 -26.91 6.90
CA ASN A 117 9.93 -27.06 7.90
C ASN A 117 11.33 -26.71 7.33
N ILE A 118 11.39 -25.93 6.26
CA ILE A 118 12.65 -25.63 5.58
C ILE A 118 13.49 -24.67 6.42
N GLU A 119 14.77 -25.01 6.60
CA GLU A 119 15.78 -24.15 7.21
C GLU A 119 16.53 -23.34 6.14
N GLN A 120 16.62 -23.90 4.93
CA GLN A 120 17.14 -23.31 3.71
C GLN A 120 16.46 -23.96 2.49
N LEU A 121 16.45 -23.31 1.33
CA LEU A 121 15.83 -23.86 0.12
C LEU A 121 16.54 -25.12 -0.40
N TRP A 122 17.86 -25.05 -0.52
CA TRP A 122 18.73 -26.12 -1.00
C TRP A 122 20.17 -25.87 -0.57
N GLU A 123 20.99 -26.92 -0.61
CA GLU A 123 22.43 -26.81 -0.42
C GLU A 123 23.13 -26.33 -1.71
N GLY A 124 24.11 -25.45 -1.56
CA GLY A 124 24.89 -24.90 -2.67
C GLY A 124 24.14 -23.86 -3.50
N THR A 125 24.72 -23.50 -4.65
CA THR A 125 24.13 -22.56 -5.61
C THR A 125 23.31 -23.31 -6.66
N LYS A 126 22.17 -22.74 -7.05
CA LYS A 126 21.28 -23.29 -8.07
C LYS A 126 20.88 -22.21 -9.05
N LEU A 127 20.74 -22.60 -10.32
CA LEU A 127 20.29 -21.73 -11.40
C LEU A 127 18.78 -21.91 -11.60
N ALA A 128 18.02 -20.83 -11.43
CA ALA A 128 16.57 -20.83 -11.61
C ALA A 128 16.12 -19.66 -12.51
N PRO A 129 16.60 -19.56 -13.76
CA PRO A 129 16.42 -18.38 -14.61
C PRO A 129 14.96 -18.13 -15.02
N LYS A 130 14.09 -19.14 -14.90
CA LYS A 130 12.66 -19.06 -15.23
C LYS A 130 11.75 -18.83 -14.03
N LEU A 131 12.29 -18.86 -12.81
CA LEU A 131 11.50 -18.71 -11.60
C LEU A 131 10.94 -17.30 -11.53
N LYS A 132 9.62 -17.19 -11.43
CA LYS A 132 8.87 -15.93 -11.33
C LYS A 132 8.32 -15.69 -9.94
N TRP A 133 7.86 -16.75 -9.28
CA TRP A 133 7.23 -16.70 -7.97
C TRP A 133 7.95 -17.61 -6.99
N LEU A 134 8.47 -17.01 -5.91
CA LEU A 134 9.05 -17.71 -4.78
C LEU A 134 8.22 -17.41 -3.52
N VAL A 135 7.45 -18.40 -3.06
CA VAL A 135 6.51 -18.26 -1.95
C VAL A 135 6.91 -19.22 -0.83
N LEU A 136 7.37 -18.68 0.29
CA LEU A 136 7.84 -19.43 1.48
C LEU A 136 7.14 -18.94 2.76
N ARG A 137 5.87 -18.54 2.67
CA ARG A 137 5.09 -18.04 3.80
C ARG A 137 5.17 -18.99 4.99
N HIS A 138 5.28 -18.47 6.20
CA HIS A 138 5.27 -19.20 7.47
C HIS A 138 6.29 -20.35 7.54
N CYS A 139 7.41 -20.26 6.81
CA CYS A 139 8.55 -21.15 7.02
C CYS A 139 9.32 -20.69 8.27
N GLN A 140 8.80 -21.04 9.45
CA GLN A 140 9.24 -20.46 10.72
C GLN A 140 10.71 -20.72 11.05
N HIS A 141 11.29 -21.79 10.51
CA HIS A 141 12.69 -22.19 10.70
C HIS A 141 13.64 -21.70 9.59
N LEU A 142 13.13 -20.99 8.58
CA LEU A 142 13.93 -20.49 7.48
C LEU A 142 14.88 -19.41 7.99
N THR A 143 16.18 -19.69 7.96
CA THR A 143 17.21 -18.78 8.50
C THR A 143 17.88 -17.94 7.42
N ARG A 144 17.91 -18.45 6.19
CA ARG A 144 18.64 -17.85 5.07
C ARG A 144 17.92 -18.07 3.75
N ILE A 145 18.10 -17.12 2.84
CA ILE A 145 17.65 -17.20 1.46
C ILE A 145 18.92 -17.30 0.58
N PRO A 146 18.96 -18.23 -0.40
CA PRO A 146 20.13 -18.38 -1.25
C PRO A 146 20.40 -17.12 -2.08
N ASN A 147 21.61 -17.01 -2.62
CA ASN A 147 21.91 -15.96 -3.60
C ASN A 147 20.92 -16.03 -4.77
N LEU A 148 20.29 -14.90 -5.09
CA LEU A 148 19.24 -14.78 -6.10
C LEU A 148 19.73 -14.17 -7.43
N SER A 149 21.03 -13.92 -7.62
CA SER A 149 21.57 -13.22 -8.81
C SER A 149 21.16 -13.89 -10.14
N ASP A 150 21.02 -15.21 -10.17
CA ASP A 150 20.63 -15.97 -11.36
C ASP A 150 19.11 -16.08 -11.59
N PHE A 151 18.30 -15.45 -10.75
CA PHE A 151 16.84 -15.57 -10.73
C PHE A 151 16.25 -14.41 -11.55
N LEU A 152 16.75 -14.26 -12.78
CA LEU A 152 16.54 -13.07 -13.63
C LEU A 152 15.08 -12.85 -14.05
N SER A 153 14.21 -13.86 -13.86
CA SER A 153 12.77 -13.77 -14.13
C SER A 153 11.92 -13.54 -12.89
N LEU A 154 12.52 -13.40 -11.70
CA LEU A 154 11.78 -13.29 -10.44
C LEU A 154 10.96 -12.00 -10.42
N GLU A 155 9.65 -12.15 -10.23
CA GLU A 155 8.66 -11.07 -10.22
C GLU A 155 8.11 -10.85 -8.81
N GLU A 156 8.06 -11.91 -7.99
CA GLU A 156 7.51 -11.87 -6.63
C GLU A 156 8.26 -12.81 -5.68
N VAL A 157 8.55 -12.29 -4.49
CA VAL A 157 9.10 -13.02 -3.34
C VAL A 157 8.22 -12.78 -2.13
N ASP A 158 7.71 -13.85 -1.55
CA ASP A 158 6.86 -13.79 -0.37
C ASP A 158 7.38 -14.69 0.74
N LEU A 159 7.81 -14.07 1.83
CA LEU A 159 8.40 -14.70 3.01
C LEU A 159 7.61 -14.39 4.28
N THR A 160 6.35 -13.99 4.13
CA THR A 160 5.48 -13.60 5.24
C THR A 160 5.58 -14.60 6.40
N GLY A 161 5.86 -14.17 7.62
CA GLY A 161 5.88 -15.02 8.81
C GLY A 161 7.11 -15.93 8.93
N CYS A 162 8.19 -15.71 8.18
CA CYS A 162 9.47 -16.40 8.38
C CYS A 162 10.21 -15.84 9.61
N LYS A 163 9.77 -16.24 10.81
CA LYS A 163 10.25 -15.68 12.09
C LYS A 163 11.75 -15.84 12.35
N SER A 164 12.38 -16.90 11.85
CA SER A 164 13.83 -17.12 12.03
C SER A 164 14.72 -16.40 11.00
N LEU A 165 14.12 -15.68 10.03
CA LEU A 165 14.87 -14.96 9.00
C LEU A 165 15.50 -13.70 9.61
N VAL A 166 16.83 -13.61 9.54
CA VAL A 166 17.59 -12.48 10.09
C VAL A 166 17.95 -11.46 9.00
N GLU A 167 18.33 -11.95 7.82
CA GLU A 167 18.76 -11.10 6.72
C GLU A 167 18.27 -11.61 5.37
N PHE A 168 18.18 -10.69 4.42
CA PHE A 168 17.81 -10.96 3.05
C PHE A 168 19.01 -10.70 2.12
N PRO A 169 19.28 -11.54 1.10
CA PRO A 169 20.52 -11.49 0.34
C PRO A 169 20.61 -10.22 -0.51
N SER A 170 21.78 -9.57 -0.49
CA SER A 170 22.05 -8.34 -1.26
C SER A 170 21.91 -8.50 -2.77
N SER A 171 22.00 -9.74 -3.29
CA SER A 171 21.74 -10.07 -4.70
C SER A 171 20.37 -9.61 -5.20
N ILE A 172 19.39 -9.42 -4.31
CA ILE A 172 18.06 -8.94 -4.67
C ILE A 172 18.09 -7.58 -5.40
N GLN A 173 19.09 -6.72 -5.11
CA GLN A 173 19.26 -5.43 -5.78
C GLN A 173 19.43 -5.55 -7.30
N GLN A 174 19.88 -6.70 -7.78
CA GLN A 174 20.16 -6.95 -9.21
C GLN A 174 18.90 -7.43 -9.96
N LEU A 175 17.81 -7.74 -9.26
CA LEU A 175 16.60 -8.34 -9.84
C LEU A 175 15.71 -7.30 -10.51
N LYS A 176 15.96 -7.04 -11.79
CA LYS A 176 15.29 -6.00 -12.59
C LYS A 176 13.80 -6.22 -12.85
N LYS A 177 13.26 -7.41 -12.56
CA LYS A 177 11.85 -7.75 -12.76
C LYS A 177 11.07 -7.92 -11.47
N LEU A 178 11.75 -7.85 -10.32
CA LEU A 178 11.11 -8.05 -9.02
C LEU A 178 10.23 -6.85 -8.70
N ARG A 179 8.92 -7.09 -8.57
CA ARG A 179 7.89 -6.07 -8.32
C ARG A 179 7.35 -6.14 -6.91
N TYR A 180 7.27 -7.34 -6.35
CA TYR A 180 6.62 -7.58 -5.05
C TYR A 180 7.61 -8.27 -4.11
N LEU A 181 7.88 -7.63 -2.97
CA LEU A 181 8.65 -8.22 -1.88
C LEU A 181 7.85 -8.14 -0.58
N THR A 182 7.53 -9.30 -0.02
CA THR A 182 6.75 -9.43 1.22
C THR A 182 7.59 -10.09 2.31
N LEU A 183 7.87 -9.35 3.38
CA LEU A 183 8.62 -9.76 4.56
C LEU A 183 7.78 -9.60 5.85
N GLY A 184 6.47 -9.38 5.73
CA GLY A 184 5.57 -9.18 6.86
C GLY A 184 5.70 -10.28 7.92
N GLY A 185 5.82 -9.95 9.21
CA GLY A 185 5.97 -10.92 10.30
C GLY A 185 7.35 -11.60 10.39
N CYS A 186 8.36 -11.12 9.66
CA CYS A 186 9.76 -11.56 9.82
C CYS A 186 10.41 -10.80 11.00
N CYS A 187 10.03 -11.18 12.22
CA CYS A 187 10.37 -10.47 13.46
C CYS A 187 11.86 -10.45 13.86
N ASN A 188 12.77 -11.06 13.08
CA ASN A 188 14.22 -10.97 13.31
C ASN A 188 14.94 -10.11 12.26
N VAL A 189 14.20 -9.54 11.30
CA VAL A 189 14.73 -8.60 10.31
C VAL A 189 14.79 -7.21 10.95
N THR A 190 16.01 -6.72 11.20
CA THR A 190 16.27 -5.44 11.88
C THR A 190 16.81 -4.33 10.96
N LYS A 191 17.18 -4.69 9.74
CA LYS A 191 17.70 -3.74 8.73
C LYS A 191 16.71 -3.62 7.58
N PHE A 192 16.52 -2.39 7.12
CA PHE A 192 15.77 -2.14 5.89
C PHE A 192 16.42 -2.89 4.71
N PRO A 193 15.65 -3.62 3.89
CA PRO A 193 16.22 -4.44 2.83
C PRO A 193 16.80 -3.56 1.72
N LEU A 194 18.01 -3.90 1.29
CA LEU A 194 18.63 -3.35 0.10
C LEU A 194 18.00 -3.99 -1.14
N THR A 195 17.01 -3.34 -1.76
CA THR A 195 16.19 -3.92 -2.84
C THR A 195 16.45 -3.31 -4.23
N SER A 196 15.81 -3.90 -5.26
CA SER A 196 15.87 -3.43 -6.65
C SER A 196 14.97 -2.21 -6.87
N ALA A 197 15.39 -1.30 -7.75
CA ALA A 197 14.58 -0.15 -8.18
C ALA A 197 13.27 -0.53 -8.88
N SER A 198 13.13 -1.78 -9.34
CA SER A 198 11.92 -2.30 -9.99
C SER A 198 10.76 -2.61 -9.05
N ILE A 199 10.98 -2.58 -7.73
CA ILE A 199 9.96 -2.89 -6.73
C ILE A 199 8.80 -1.90 -6.84
N GLU A 200 7.58 -2.44 -6.92
CA GLU A 200 6.31 -1.72 -6.95
C GLU A 200 5.61 -1.79 -5.58
N SER A 201 5.80 -2.87 -4.81
CA SER A 201 5.21 -3.05 -3.48
C SER A 201 6.21 -3.69 -2.52
N LEU A 202 6.38 -3.08 -1.35
CA LEU A 202 7.25 -3.57 -0.27
C LEU A 202 6.45 -3.67 1.04
N ASP A 203 6.25 -4.91 1.51
CA ASP A 203 5.61 -5.19 2.80
C ASP A 203 6.68 -5.60 3.81
N LEU A 204 6.83 -4.80 4.85
CA LEU A 204 7.77 -4.93 5.97
C LEU A 204 7.02 -4.98 7.30
N ARG A 205 5.71 -5.28 7.30
CA ARG A 205 4.89 -5.28 8.52
C ARG A 205 5.47 -6.18 9.60
N GLU A 206 5.29 -5.83 10.87
CA GLU A 206 5.72 -6.67 12.00
C GLU A 206 7.20 -7.12 11.91
N THR A 207 8.07 -6.31 11.28
CA THR A 207 9.53 -6.46 11.33
C THR A 207 10.11 -5.59 12.45
N GLU A 208 11.36 -5.83 12.82
CA GLU A 208 12.06 -5.09 13.89
C GLU A 208 13.01 -4.03 13.31
N ILE A 209 12.69 -3.48 12.13
CA ILE A 209 13.53 -2.44 11.51
C ILE A 209 13.51 -1.17 12.35
N GLU A 210 14.68 -0.53 12.48
CA GLU A 210 14.82 0.69 13.30
C GLU A 210 14.73 1.99 12.48
N GLU A 211 15.04 1.93 11.19
CA GLU A 211 15.04 3.09 10.31
C GLU A 211 14.66 2.75 8.86
N VAL A 212 14.01 3.72 8.19
CA VAL A 212 13.93 3.77 6.72
C VAL A 212 15.09 4.64 6.20
N PRO A 213 16.09 4.07 5.51
CA PRO A 213 17.30 4.77 5.11
C PRO A 213 17.11 5.70 3.90
N SER A 214 18.06 6.60 3.66
CA SER A 214 18.05 7.49 2.49
C SER A 214 18.11 6.77 1.13
N SER A 215 18.60 5.53 1.10
CA SER A 215 18.58 4.68 -0.10
C SER A 215 17.18 4.38 -0.61
N ILE A 216 16.12 4.63 0.17
CA ILE A 216 14.72 4.51 -0.26
C ILE A 216 14.46 5.28 -1.56
N GLN A 217 15.12 6.44 -1.78
CA GLN A 217 14.97 7.24 -3.00
C GLN A 217 15.31 6.48 -4.29
N SER A 218 16.05 5.36 -4.21
CA SER A 218 16.36 4.52 -5.37
C SER A 218 15.17 3.68 -5.85
N LEU A 219 14.12 3.52 -5.03
CA LEU A 219 12.93 2.73 -5.35
C LEU A 219 11.92 3.54 -6.16
N THR A 220 12.32 3.98 -7.35
CA THR A 220 11.55 4.95 -8.17
C THR A 220 10.16 4.43 -8.60
N ASN A 221 9.98 3.11 -8.65
CA ASN A 221 8.72 2.45 -9.02
C ASN A 221 7.85 2.10 -7.80
N LEU A 222 8.30 2.37 -6.58
CA LEU A 222 7.58 1.97 -5.36
C LEU A 222 6.24 2.70 -5.30
N THR A 223 5.17 1.91 -5.23
CA THR A 223 3.79 2.41 -5.12
C THR A 223 3.18 2.16 -3.76
N LYS A 224 3.62 1.10 -3.07
CA LYS A 224 3.13 0.71 -1.75
C LYS A 224 4.30 0.37 -0.82
N LEU A 225 4.32 1.01 0.34
CA LEU A 225 5.22 0.70 1.43
C LEU A 225 4.40 0.45 2.69
N ASP A 226 4.43 -0.78 3.20
CA ASP A 226 3.73 -1.18 4.41
C ASP A 226 4.72 -1.46 5.53
N LEU A 227 4.72 -0.62 6.56
CA LEU A 227 5.55 -0.68 7.76
C LEU A 227 4.68 -0.88 9.01
N THR A 228 3.43 -1.28 8.85
CA THR A 228 2.50 -1.50 9.98
C THR A 228 3.12 -2.41 11.03
N ARG A 229 3.03 -2.03 12.30
CA ARG A 229 3.57 -2.72 13.47
C ARG A 229 5.09 -2.91 13.46
N CYS A 230 5.84 -2.06 12.75
CA CYS A 230 7.29 -1.94 12.96
C CYS A 230 7.56 -1.20 14.28
N ARG A 231 7.39 -1.91 15.41
CA ARG A 231 7.38 -1.29 16.75
C ARG A 231 8.70 -0.62 17.15
N ARG A 232 9.81 -1.03 16.53
CA ARG A 232 11.16 -0.49 16.71
C ARG A 232 11.52 0.64 15.75
N LEU A 233 10.65 0.97 14.80
CA LEU A 233 10.93 2.01 13.81
C LEU A 233 10.96 3.37 14.50
N LYS A 234 12.13 3.98 14.53
CA LYS A 234 12.37 5.29 15.19
C LYS A 234 12.45 6.44 14.19
N ARG A 235 12.94 6.17 12.97
CA ARG A 235 13.33 7.21 12.02
C ARG A 235 12.93 6.87 10.59
N ILE A 236 12.47 7.87 9.87
CA ILE A 236 12.23 7.81 8.43
C ILE A 236 13.04 8.92 7.76
N SER A 237 13.88 8.56 6.79
CA SER A 237 14.66 9.54 6.03
C SER A 237 13.76 10.46 5.20
N ALA A 238 14.11 11.75 5.12
CA ALA A 238 13.46 12.74 4.25
C ALA A 238 13.50 12.36 2.76
N SER A 239 14.41 11.46 2.36
CA SER A 239 14.44 10.83 1.03
C SER A 239 13.13 10.12 0.66
N ILE A 240 12.24 9.83 1.61
CA ILE A 240 10.90 9.29 1.32
C ILE A 240 10.10 10.20 0.36
N PHE A 241 10.29 11.52 0.46
CA PHE A 241 9.63 12.52 -0.38
C PHE A 241 10.18 12.61 -1.82
N LYS A 242 11.32 11.96 -2.08
CA LYS A 242 11.93 11.85 -3.43
C LYS A 242 11.37 10.68 -4.24
N LEU A 243 10.46 9.90 -3.65
CA LEU A 243 9.78 8.84 -4.36
C LEU A 243 8.76 9.44 -5.32
N LYS A 244 8.73 8.91 -6.55
CA LYS A 244 7.86 9.45 -7.59
C LYS A 244 6.50 8.78 -7.63
N SER A 245 6.38 7.56 -7.14
CA SER A 245 5.21 6.71 -7.46
C SER A 245 4.45 6.23 -6.23
N VAL A 246 4.74 6.70 -5.02
CA VAL A 246 4.12 6.17 -3.79
C VAL A 246 2.68 6.66 -3.66
N HIS A 247 1.75 5.71 -3.59
CA HIS A 247 0.33 5.96 -3.37
C HIS A 247 -0.11 5.50 -1.97
N SER A 248 0.59 4.54 -1.38
CA SER A 248 0.23 3.98 -0.07
C SER A 248 1.47 3.89 0.81
N LEU A 249 1.45 4.61 1.93
CA LEU A 249 2.44 4.51 3.00
C LEU A 249 1.70 4.19 4.30
N LYS A 250 1.93 2.99 4.83
CA LYS A 250 1.34 2.59 6.12
C LYS A 250 2.41 2.46 7.18
N LEU A 251 2.16 3.07 8.32
CA LEU A 251 3.03 3.13 9.49
C LEU A 251 2.23 2.84 10.77
N ASP A 252 1.06 2.22 10.65
CA ASP A 252 0.16 1.95 11.77
C ASP A 252 0.88 1.16 12.88
N ASP A 253 0.55 1.38 14.15
CA ASP A 253 1.14 0.75 15.33
C ASP A 253 2.69 0.86 15.42
N CYS A 254 3.32 1.89 14.84
CA CYS A 254 4.76 2.17 15.02
C CYS A 254 5.02 2.96 16.30
N SER A 255 5.10 2.24 17.43
CA SER A 255 5.15 2.83 18.77
C SER A 255 6.40 3.67 19.10
N GLU A 256 7.56 3.37 18.52
CA GLU A 256 8.81 4.11 18.77
C GLU A 256 9.05 5.26 17.75
N LEU A 257 8.11 5.51 16.84
CA LEU A 257 8.24 6.56 15.82
C LEU A 257 7.83 7.92 16.42
N GLU A 258 8.82 8.76 16.73
CA GLU A 258 8.59 10.09 17.35
C GLU A 258 8.44 11.22 16.32
N THR A 259 9.16 11.13 15.19
CA THR A 259 9.20 12.20 14.20
C THR A 259 8.98 11.68 12.79
N PHE A 260 8.29 12.46 11.98
CA PHE A 260 8.21 12.28 10.53
C PHE A 260 9.10 13.34 9.86
N PRO A 261 9.85 13.03 8.79
CA PRO A 261 10.75 13.99 8.17
C PRO A 261 10.01 15.25 7.69
N GLU A 262 10.66 16.41 7.82
CA GLU A 262 10.19 17.66 7.22
C GLU A 262 10.38 17.64 5.69
N ILE A 263 9.49 18.31 4.96
CA ILE A 263 9.61 18.47 3.52
C ILE A 263 10.74 19.46 3.24
N SER A 264 11.82 19.02 2.58
CA SER A 264 12.94 19.89 2.19
C SER A 264 12.91 20.31 0.72
N GLU A 265 12.17 19.59 -0.13
CA GLU A 265 12.05 19.80 -1.59
C GLU A 265 10.60 19.45 -2.01
N THR A 266 10.08 20.08 -3.07
CA THR A 266 8.71 19.89 -3.56
C THR A 266 8.36 18.40 -3.69
N MET A 267 7.22 17.99 -3.11
CA MET A 267 6.75 16.59 -3.11
C MET A 267 6.55 16.06 -4.54
N GLU A 268 7.55 15.38 -5.10
CA GLU A 268 7.42 14.69 -6.39
C GLU A 268 6.36 13.57 -6.34
N ILE A 269 6.07 13.04 -5.14
CA ILE A 269 5.01 12.05 -4.87
C ILE A 269 3.67 12.50 -5.44
N LEU A 270 3.37 13.80 -5.40
CA LEU A 270 2.04 14.33 -5.73
C LEU A 270 1.94 14.77 -7.19
N ASN A 271 3.07 15.14 -7.81
CA ASN A 271 3.11 15.65 -9.18
C ASN A 271 3.07 14.53 -10.26
N SER A 272 3.28 13.27 -9.90
CA SER A 272 3.30 12.14 -10.85
C SER A 272 1.92 11.51 -11.12
N LEU A 273 0.93 11.84 -10.29
CA LEU A 273 -0.38 11.18 -10.22
C LEU A 273 -1.33 11.55 -11.37
N ASP A 274 -0.93 12.46 -12.26
CA ASP A 274 -1.73 12.87 -13.42
C ASP A 274 -1.50 12.01 -14.69
N THR A 275 -0.69 10.94 -14.61
CA THR A 275 -0.34 10.15 -15.82
C THR A 275 -0.87 8.72 -15.81
N ARG A 276 -2.17 8.58 -16.16
CA ARG A 276 -2.83 7.37 -16.76
C ARG A 276 -2.14 6.03 -16.48
N SER A 277 -2.05 5.62 -15.22
CA SER A 277 -1.50 4.30 -14.89
C SER A 277 -2.61 3.25 -15.04
N ARG A 278 -2.62 2.58 -16.20
CA ARG A 278 -3.56 1.50 -16.50
C ARG A 278 -3.17 0.25 -15.70
N TRP A 279 -3.69 0.13 -14.48
CA TRP A 279 -3.54 -1.07 -13.65
C TRP A 279 -4.11 -2.29 -14.40
N ARG A 280 -3.24 -3.24 -14.75
CA ARG A 280 -3.61 -4.58 -15.18
C ARG A 280 -3.36 -5.54 -14.02
N CYS A 281 -4.34 -5.68 -13.15
CA CYS A 281 -4.38 -6.82 -12.23
C CYS A 281 -4.74 -8.07 -13.02
N ASP A 282 -3.74 -8.83 -13.47
CA ASP A 282 -3.93 -10.21 -13.91
C ASP A 282 -3.95 -11.13 -12.67
N LEU A 283 -5.02 -11.08 -11.86
CA LEU A 283 -5.30 -12.13 -10.87
C LEU A 283 -6.81 -12.43 -10.70
N HIS A 284 -7.10 -13.72 -10.67
CA HIS A 284 -8.39 -14.42 -10.83
C HIS A 284 -9.44 -14.21 -9.72
N ARG A 285 -9.60 -13.02 -9.13
CA ARG A 285 -10.47 -12.80 -7.95
C ARG A 285 -11.74 -12.00 -8.26
N LYS A 286 -12.43 -12.34 -9.35
CA LYS A 286 -13.56 -11.55 -9.88
C LYS A 286 -14.94 -11.83 -9.27
N GLN A 287 -15.06 -12.44 -8.08
CA GLN A 287 -16.36 -12.96 -7.65
C GLN A 287 -16.86 -12.61 -6.25
N LEU A 288 -16.23 -11.69 -5.50
CA LEU A 288 -16.78 -11.30 -4.19
C LEU A 288 -16.83 -9.78 -3.87
N CYS A 289 -16.26 -8.89 -4.67
CA CYS A 289 -16.44 -7.44 -4.48
C CYS A 289 -17.34 -6.85 -5.57
N GLN A 290 -18.66 -6.93 -5.39
CA GLN A 290 -19.64 -6.24 -6.25
C GLN A 290 -20.19 -4.94 -5.62
N LEU A 291 -19.60 -4.46 -4.51
CA LEU A 291 -19.98 -3.20 -3.87
C LEU A 291 -18.81 -2.20 -3.70
N CYS A 292 -17.58 -2.59 -4.02
CA CYS A 292 -16.46 -1.64 -4.07
C CYS A 292 -16.41 -1.01 -5.47
N PRO A 293 -16.58 0.33 -5.63
CA PRO A 293 -16.35 0.99 -6.90
C PRO A 293 -14.91 0.72 -7.37
N PRO A 294 -14.68 0.47 -8.67
CA PRO A 294 -13.36 0.15 -9.17
C PRO A 294 -12.43 1.37 -9.02
N HIS A 295 -11.33 1.16 -8.28
CA HIS A 295 -10.02 1.79 -8.42
C HIS A 295 -10.00 3.28 -8.80
N TYR A 296 -10.17 4.16 -7.81
CA TYR A 296 -9.64 5.52 -7.91
C TYR A 296 -8.20 5.55 -7.37
N GLU A 297 -7.32 6.33 -8.00
CA GLU A 297 -5.94 6.56 -7.53
C GLU A 297 -6.01 7.45 -6.27
N TYR A 298 -5.83 6.84 -5.08
CA TYR A 298 -5.79 7.54 -3.79
C TYR A 298 -4.35 7.56 -3.28
N VAL A 299 -3.86 8.74 -2.87
CA VAL A 299 -2.68 8.80 -2.01
C VAL A 299 -3.13 8.72 -0.56
N LYS A 300 -2.62 7.75 0.18
CA LYS A 300 -2.99 7.51 1.58
C LYS A 300 -1.74 7.30 2.43
N PHE A 301 -1.57 8.14 3.45
CA PHE A 301 -0.59 7.93 4.51
C PHE A 301 -1.31 7.59 5.82
N LEU A 302 -0.96 6.45 6.42
CA LEU A 302 -1.64 5.94 7.62
C LEU A 302 -0.63 5.81 8.76
N PHE A 303 -0.95 6.41 9.89
CA PHE A 303 -0.14 6.46 11.11
C PHE A 303 -0.96 6.04 12.34
N ILE A 304 -1.95 5.17 12.18
CA ILE A 304 -2.88 4.78 13.25
C ILE A 304 -2.08 4.31 14.47
N ASN A 305 -2.42 4.80 15.67
CA ASN A 305 -1.78 4.43 16.93
C ASN A 305 -0.29 4.82 17.07
N CYS A 306 0.26 5.64 16.18
CA CYS A 306 1.58 6.26 16.37
C CYS A 306 1.52 7.44 17.35
N PHE A 307 1.19 7.18 18.62
CA PHE A 307 0.86 8.22 19.61
C PHE A 307 2.04 9.11 20.01
N ASN A 308 3.28 8.68 19.74
CA ASN A 308 4.48 9.48 19.98
C ASN A 308 4.81 10.41 18.79
N LEU A 309 4.09 10.29 17.68
CA LEU A 309 4.34 11.06 16.47
C LEU A 309 3.91 12.52 16.66
N ASP A 310 4.78 13.44 16.26
CA ASP A 310 4.44 14.87 16.24
C ASP A 310 3.33 15.16 15.21
N GLN A 311 2.11 15.37 15.72
CA GLN A 311 0.92 15.74 14.94
C GLN A 311 1.16 16.98 14.07
N LYS A 312 1.88 17.99 14.60
CA LYS A 312 2.13 19.25 13.91
C LYS A 312 3.07 19.04 12.72
N ALA A 313 4.12 18.25 12.91
CA ALA A 313 5.04 17.92 11.82
C ALA A 313 4.31 17.23 10.65
N VAL A 314 3.48 16.22 10.93
CA VAL A 314 2.70 15.53 9.89
C VAL A 314 1.66 16.45 9.24
N SER A 315 1.01 17.31 10.02
CA SER A 315 0.06 18.28 9.46
C SER A 315 0.74 19.30 8.56
N ASN A 316 1.93 19.78 8.90
CA ASN A 316 2.72 20.67 8.04
C ASN A 316 3.10 19.97 6.72
N VAL A 317 3.45 18.68 6.77
CA VAL A 317 3.70 17.88 5.56
C VAL A 317 2.48 17.86 4.65
N PHE A 318 1.28 17.69 5.23
CA PHE A 318 0.03 17.75 4.47
C PHE A 318 -0.23 19.15 3.88
N GLU A 319 -0.02 20.21 4.66
CA GLU A 319 -0.24 21.60 4.19
C GLU A 319 0.70 21.96 3.03
N GLU A 320 2.00 21.72 3.19
CA GLU A 320 3.01 22.02 2.17
C GLU A 320 2.83 21.17 0.91
N SER A 321 2.34 19.93 1.07
CA SER A 321 1.93 19.05 -0.04
C SER A 321 0.86 19.68 -0.93
N LEU A 322 -0.07 20.45 -0.35
CA LEU A 322 -1.13 21.14 -1.11
C LEU A 322 -0.65 22.46 -1.71
N LYS A 323 0.30 23.15 -1.06
CA LYS A 323 0.86 24.44 -1.52
C LYS A 323 1.91 24.30 -2.63
N GLY A 324 2.58 23.15 -2.72
CA GLY A 324 3.71 22.93 -3.62
C GLY A 324 3.36 22.43 -5.03
N SER A 325 2.10 22.15 -5.31
CA SER A 325 1.67 21.52 -6.57
C SER A 325 0.86 22.48 -7.45
N GLU A 326 1.10 22.48 -8.76
CA GLU A 326 0.27 23.18 -9.75
C GLU A 326 -1.10 22.52 -9.89
N GLU A 327 -1.16 21.20 -9.71
CA GLU A 327 -2.38 20.39 -9.68
C GLU A 327 -2.24 19.31 -8.59
N PRO A 328 -2.72 19.57 -7.35
CA PRO A 328 -2.66 18.58 -6.28
C PRO A 328 -3.43 17.30 -6.65
N PRO A 329 -3.10 16.15 -6.01
CA PRO A 329 -3.71 14.87 -6.32
C PRO A 329 -5.22 14.93 -6.26
N THR A 330 -5.91 14.21 -7.14
CA THR A 330 -7.39 14.23 -7.14
C THR A 330 -7.99 13.84 -5.79
N ARG A 331 -7.33 12.95 -5.02
CA ARG A 331 -7.66 12.56 -3.65
C ARG A 331 -6.39 12.18 -2.86
N PHE A 332 -6.06 12.95 -1.82
CA PHE A 332 -4.96 12.70 -0.88
C PHE A 332 -5.50 12.65 0.55
N SER A 333 -4.99 11.74 1.38
CA SER A 333 -5.43 11.58 2.76
C SER A 333 -4.31 11.18 3.71
N ILE A 334 -4.38 11.68 4.94
CA ILE A 334 -3.55 11.27 6.06
C ILE A 334 -4.45 10.93 7.24
N CYS A 335 -4.18 9.80 7.90
CA CYS A 335 -4.77 9.44 9.20
C CYS A 335 -3.66 9.36 10.25
N LEU A 336 -3.82 10.06 11.37
CA LEU A 336 -2.86 10.06 12.47
C LEU A 336 -3.56 10.27 13.82
N PRO A 337 -2.95 9.87 14.95
CA PRO A 337 -3.45 10.23 16.27
C PRO A 337 -3.46 11.74 16.48
N GLY A 338 -4.47 12.22 17.20
CA GLY A 338 -4.57 13.63 17.54
C GLY A 338 -5.96 14.02 18.04
N THR A 339 -6.03 15.17 18.71
CA THR A 339 -7.24 15.61 19.41
C THR A 339 -7.74 16.98 18.97
N GLU A 340 -6.96 17.69 18.15
CA GLU A 340 -7.19 19.08 17.79
C GLU A 340 -7.02 19.30 16.29
N ILE A 341 -7.83 20.20 15.72
CA ILE A 341 -7.69 20.61 14.33
C ILE A 341 -6.38 21.39 14.17
N PRO A 342 -5.58 21.15 13.10
CA PRO A 342 -4.40 21.96 12.83
C PRO A 342 -4.71 23.45 12.66
N GLU A 343 -3.87 24.33 13.23
CA GLU A 343 -4.13 25.77 13.33
C GLU A 343 -4.30 26.50 11.99
N TRP A 344 -3.77 25.95 10.90
CA TRP A 344 -3.86 26.56 9.58
C TRP A 344 -5.24 26.37 8.93
N PHE A 345 -6.12 25.51 9.46
CA PHE A 345 -7.51 25.42 8.98
C PHE A 345 -8.32 26.67 9.31
N THR A 346 -8.89 27.33 8.30
CA THR A 346 -9.58 28.62 8.46
C THR A 346 -10.97 28.46 9.07
N TYR A 347 -11.76 27.48 8.60
CA TYR A 347 -13.11 27.24 9.09
C TYR A 347 -13.10 26.00 9.97
N GLN A 348 -13.51 26.15 11.22
CA GLN A 348 -13.53 25.07 12.23
C GLN A 348 -14.89 25.08 12.92
N SER A 349 -15.40 23.89 13.25
CA SER A 349 -16.70 23.73 13.92
C SER A 349 -16.64 22.57 14.92
N PRO A 350 -17.26 22.70 16.11
CA PRO A 350 -17.54 21.55 16.95
C PRO A 350 -18.63 20.67 16.31
N GLY A 351 -18.45 19.36 16.41
CA GLY A 351 -19.35 18.36 15.84
C GLY A 351 -19.00 17.97 14.40
N SER A 352 -20.01 17.45 13.70
CA SER A 352 -19.87 16.79 12.40
C SER A 352 -20.29 17.65 11.21
N SER A 353 -20.61 18.93 11.39
CA SER A 353 -21.13 19.78 10.32
C SER A 353 -20.54 21.18 10.37
N ILE A 354 -20.27 21.74 9.19
CA ILE A 354 -19.74 23.09 9.03
C ILE A 354 -20.25 23.71 7.73
N ASN A 355 -20.62 24.98 7.78
CA ASN A 355 -20.97 25.76 6.60
C ASN A 355 -19.88 26.82 6.38
N ILE A 356 -19.24 26.79 5.21
CA ILE A 356 -18.22 27.78 4.86
C ILE A 356 -18.76 28.77 3.84
N ARG A 357 -18.20 29.97 3.85
CA ARG A 357 -18.56 31.02 2.91
C ARG A 357 -17.37 31.36 2.03
N VAL A 358 -17.51 31.16 0.72
CA VAL A 358 -16.47 31.41 -0.29
C VAL A 358 -16.93 32.53 -1.24
N LEU A 359 -15.99 33.35 -1.72
CA LEU A 359 -16.30 34.35 -2.75
C LEU A 359 -16.69 33.64 -4.04
N ARG A 360 -17.74 34.11 -4.70
CA ARG A 360 -18.15 33.51 -5.98
C ARG A 360 -17.05 33.60 -7.02
N GLN A 361 -16.36 34.73 -7.07
CA GLN A 361 -15.28 34.96 -8.04
C GLN A 361 -14.17 33.91 -7.91
N ASP A 362 -13.90 33.44 -6.68
CA ASP A 362 -12.92 32.38 -6.43
C ASP A 362 -13.33 31.05 -7.07
N LEU A 363 -14.60 30.68 -6.98
CA LEU A 363 -15.12 29.43 -7.57
C LEU A 363 -15.11 29.45 -9.11
N VAL A 364 -15.08 30.64 -9.70
CA VAL A 364 -15.01 30.84 -11.16
C VAL A 364 -13.55 31.08 -11.62
N ASN A 365 -12.64 31.35 -10.67
CA ASN A 365 -11.24 31.61 -10.93
C ASN A 365 -10.47 30.29 -11.12
N SER A 366 -9.59 30.24 -12.14
CA SER A 366 -8.69 29.10 -12.37
C SER A 366 -7.68 28.87 -11.24
N LYS A 367 -7.58 29.80 -10.28
CA LYS A 367 -6.72 29.66 -9.10
C LYS A 367 -7.33 28.80 -8.00
N PHE A 368 -8.64 28.56 -7.97
CA PHE A 368 -9.25 27.74 -6.91
C PHE A 368 -9.05 26.24 -7.19
N MET A 369 -8.31 25.54 -6.33
CA MET A 369 -7.93 24.15 -6.54
C MET A 369 -8.90 23.16 -5.91
N GLY A 370 -9.42 23.46 -4.72
CA GLY A 370 -10.26 22.53 -3.96
C GLY A 370 -10.35 22.86 -2.48
N PHE A 371 -10.68 21.86 -1.66
CA PHE A 371 -10.84 21.99 -0.23
C PHE A 371 -9.91 21.02 0.50
N ALA A 372 -9.13 21.54 1.44
CA ALA A 372 -8.58 20.71 2.51
C ALA A 372 -9.65 20.50 3.59
N LEU A 373 -9.71 19.29 4.11
CA LEU A 373 -10.72 18.79 5.03
C LEU A 373 -10.03 18.17 6.23
N CYS A 374 -10.58 18.38 7.42
CA CYS A 374 -10.11 17.77 8.64
C CYS A 374 -11.29 17.27 9.48
N ALA A 375 -11.19 16.05 10.00
CA ALA A 375 -12.13 15.48 10.97
C ALA A 375 -11.37 14.94 12.18
N VAL A 376 -11.77 15.34 13.38
CA VAL A 376 -11.27 14.77 14.63
C VAL A 376 -12.28 13.75 15.13
N LEU A 377 -11.89 12.48 15.15
CA LEU A 377 -12.73 11.37 15.57
C LEU A 377 -12.51 11.08 17.04
N TRP A 378 -13.60 11.06 17.80
CA TRP A 378 -13.60 10.66 19.19
C TRP A 378 -13.80 9.15 19.31
N ILE A 379 -12.85 8.51 19.99
CA ILE A 379 -12.84 7.07 20.22
C ILE A 379 -12.89 6.85 21.74
N GLU A 380 -14.03 6.37 22.24
CA GLU A 380 -14.14 5.76 23.58
C GLU A 380 -13.88 4.27 23.43
N GLU A 381 -12.83 3.73 24.09
CA GLU A 381 -12.40 2.31 24.10
C GLU A 381 -13.12 1.42 23.08
N TYR A 382 -12.72 1.52 21.81
CA TYR A 382 -13.44 0.87 20.71
C TYR A 382 -12.76 -0.44 20.31
N HIS A 383 -13.50 -1.54 20.45
CA HIS A 383 -13.13 -2.84 19.90
C HIS A 383 -13.83 -3.04 18.55
N GLY A 384 -13.19 -2.65 17.43
CA GLY A 384 -13.75 -2.86 16.10
C GLY A 384 -12.70 -2.96 15.00
N TYR A 385 -13.14 -3.01 13.74
CA TYR A 385 -12.26 -3.25 12.59
C TYR A 385 -11.62 -1.94 12.11
N PRO A 386 -10.45 -1.97 11.44
CA PRO A 386 -9.85 -0.80 10.82
C PRO A 386 -10.83 0.02 9.96
N ASP A 387 -11.77 -0.66 9.28
CA ASP A 387 -12.81 -0.03 8.46
C ASP A 387 -13.74 0.91 9.23
N ASP A 388 -13.77 0.84 10.57
CA ASP A 388 -14.59 1.73 11.41
C ASP A 388 -14.00 3.15 11.56
N LEU A 389 -12.70 3.34 11.26
CA LEU A 389 -12.09 4.67 11.09
C LEU A 389 -12.53 5.36 9.79
N ALA A 390 -13.33 4.71 8.95
CA ALA A 390 -13.81 5.33 7.73
C ALA A 390 -14.67 6.55 8.05
N VAL A 391 -14.26 7.68 7.47
CA VAL A 391 -15.06 8.91 7.42
C VAL A 391 -15.50 9.09 5.99
N GLY A 392 -16.81 9.11 5.78
CA GLY A 392 -17.47 9.61 4.60
C GLY A 392 -17.71 11.11 4.76
N ILE A 393 -17.01 11.95 4.01
CA ILE A 393 -17.35 13.39 3.95
C ILE A 393 -18.35 13.61 2.83
N TYR A 394 -19.46 14.24 3.17
CA TYR A 394 -20.50 14.70 2.26
C TYR A 394 -20.40 16.22 2.16
N CYS A 395 -20.01 16.71 0.98
CA CYS A 395 -20.20 18.13 0.67
C CYS A 395 -21.61 18.28 0.10
N HIS A 396 -22.47 19.03 0.78
CA HIS A 396 -23.83 19.28 0.32
C HIS A 396 -23.82 20.51 -0.57
N PHE A 397 -24.10 20.31 -1.85
CA PHE A 397 -24.25 21.42 -2.79
C PHE A 397 -25.46 21.18 -3.67
N ASP A 398 -26.59 21.77 -3.25
CA ASP A 398 -27.91 21.46 -3.83
C ASP A 398 -28.16 19.93 -3.87
N THR A 399 -28.46 19.33 -5.03
CA THR A 399 -28.71 17.89 -5.22
C THR A 399 -27.45 17.04 -5.43
N CYS A 400 -26.25 17.62 -5.32
CA CYS A 400 -24.97 16.91 -5.46
C CYS A 400 -24.58 16.18 -4.17
N LEU A 401 -24.28 14.88 -4.29
CA LEU A 401 -23.74 14.03 -3.22
C LEU A 401 -22.45 13.38 -3.76
N ASP A 402 -21.27 13.87 -3.37
CA ASP A 402 -20.02 13.11 -3.50
C ASP A 402 -19.52 12.74 -2.10
N CYS A 403 -19.11 11.47 -1.97
CA CYS A 403 -18.67 10.89 -0.71
C CYS A 403 -17.17 10.68 -0.79
N ILE A 404 -16.41 11.39 0.05
CA ILE A 404 -14.98 11.11 0.21
C ILE A 404 -14.87 10.04 1.29
N TYR A 405 -14.51 8.82 0.92
CA TYR A 405 -14.24 7.74 1.87
C TYR A 405 -12.75 7.70 2.21
N PHE A 406 -12.42 7.94 3.46
CA PHE A 406 -11.08 7.67 3.98
C PHE A 406 -11.06 6.29 4.61
N ILE A 407 -10.83 5.25 3.81
CA ILE A 407 -10.73 3.88 4.33
C ILE A 407 -9.27 3.61 4.70
N PRO A 408 -8.94 3.30 5.97
CA PRO A 408 -7.58 3.01 6.39
C PRO A 408 -7.13 1.59 6.07
N SER A 409 -8.02 0.73 5.57
CA SER A 409 -7.64 -0.60 5.09
C SER A 409 -7.69 -0.69 3.57
N ASP A 410 -6.63 -1.27 3.00
CA ASP A 410 -6.66 -1.79 1.62
C ASP A 410 -7.10 -3.26 1.70
N ASP A 411 -8.41 -3.53 1.80
CA ASP A 411 -9.15 -4.76 1.40
C ASP A 411 -8.50 -6.15 1.67
N THR A 412 -7.54 -6.26 2.59
CA THR A 412 -6.78 -7.48 2.87
C THR A 412 -7.35 -8.13 4.12
N THR A 413 -8.08 -9.21 3.89
CA THR A 413 -8.92 -9.94 4.85
C THR A 413 -8.19 -10.65 5.99
N ASP A 414 -6.90 -10.39 6.18
CA ASP A 414 -6.05 -11.02 7.21
C ASP A 414 -5.34 -9.97 8.10
N GLU A 415 -5.74 -8.68 8.05
CA GLU A 415 -5.28 -7.66 8.99
C GLU A 415 -5.87 -7.96 10.40
N PRO A 416 -5.04 -8.24 11.42
CA PRO A 416 -5.50 -8.37 12.80
C PRO A 416 -6.19 -7.09 13.27
N VAL A 417 -7.27 -7.25 14.04
CA VAL A 417 -8.07 -6.18 14.66
C VAL A 417 -7.15 -5.07 15.21
N LEU A 418 -7.20 -3.88 14.62
CA LEU A 418 -6.56 -2.69 15.18
C LEU A 418 -7.41 -2.25 16.38
N ILE A 419 -6.81 -2.21 17.56
CA ILE A 419 -7.46 -1.63 18.74
C ILE A 419 -7.17 -0.13 18.71
N LEU A 420 -8.22 0.68 18.61
CA LEU A 420 -8.12 2.13 18.62
C LEU A 420 -8.28 2.60 20.06
N ASN A 421 -7.21 3.16 20.62
CA ASN A 421 -7.17 3.48 22.04
C ASN A 421 -7.34 4.98 22.33
N LEU A 422 -7.21 5.85 21.32
CA LEU A 422 -7.27 7.31 21.46
C LEU A 422 -7.82 7.94 20.17
N ASN A 423 -8.09 9.24 20.20
CA ASN A 423 -8.62 10.00 19.07
C ASN A 423 -7.67 10.05 17.89
N HIS A 424 -8.24 10.11 16.69
CA HIS A 424 -7.51 10.26 15.43
C HIS A 424 -8.02 11.46 14.66
N ILE A 425 -7.11 12.04 13.88
CA ILE A 425 -7.36 13.09 12.92
C ILE A 425 -7.26 12.49 11.53
N LEU A 426 -8.28 12.77 10.72
CA LEU A 426 -8.24 12.55 9.29
C LEU A 426 -8.07 13.88 8.59
N LEU A 427 -6.98 14.01 7.84
CA LEU A 427 -6.72 15.10 6.91
C LEU A 427 -6.98 14.59 5.51
N GLY A 428 -7.66 15.37 4.68
CA GLY A 428 -7.85 14.99 3.30
C GLY A 428 -8.06 16.17 2.37
N TYR A 429 -7.77 15.95 1.09
CA TYR A 429 -7.93 16.95 0.06
C TYR A 429 -8.96 16.50 -0.97
N TYR A 430 -9.81 17.44 -1.36
CA TYR A 430 -10.86 17.24 -2.33
C TYR A 430 -10.77 18.27 -3.45
N SER A 431 -10.44 17.80 -4.65
CA SER A 431 -10.28 18.66 -5.82
C SER A 431 -11.60 19.31 -6.24
N PHE A 432 -11.54 20.60 -6.56
CA PHE A 432 -12.66 21.35 -7.10
C PHE A 432 -13.10 20.79 -8.47
N SER A 433 -12.19 20.32 -9.31
CA SER A 433 -12.55 19.69 -10.60
C SER A 433 -13.46 18.48 -10.41
N LYS A 434 -13.24 17.69 -9.35
CA LYS A 434 -14.11 16.57 -8.96
C LYS A 434 -15.44 17.04 -8.42
N PHE A 435 -15.41 18.04 -7.54
CA PHE A 435 -16.63 18.69 -7.05
C PHE A 435 -17.53 19.16 -8.20
N LEU A 436 -16.96 19.85 -9.20
CA LEU A 436 -17.66 20.31 -10.40
C LEU A 436 -18.27 19.14 -11.19
N SER A 437 -17.51 18.05 -11.38
CA SER A 437 -17.97 16.89 -12.15
C SER A 437 -19.16 16.16 -11.51
N SER A 438 -19.30 16.27 -10.19
CA SER A 438 -20.40 15.67 -9.43
C SER A 438 -21.64 16.57 -9.37
N CYS A 439 -21.49 17.89 -9.56
CA CYS A 439 -22.59 18.86 -9.49
C CYS A 439 -23.39 18.92 -10.79
N GLN A 440 -24.68 18.55 -10.75
CA GLN A 440 -25.55 18.55 -11.95
C GLN A 440 -25.99 19.96 -12.42
N ASN A 441 -25.84 21.02 -11.61
CA ASN A 441 -26.35 22.37 -11.91
C ASN A 441 -25.40 23.51 -11.48
N LEU A 442 -24.17 23.55 -12.02
CA LEU A 442 -23.24 24.65 -11.73
C LEU A 442 -23.77 26.04 -12.14
N GLU A 443 -24.58 26.09 -13.20
CA GLU A 443 -25.11 27.32 -13.78
C GLU A 443 -26.04 28.09 -12.82
N MET A 444 -26.77 27.39 -11.93
CA MET A 444 -27.61 28.04 -10.93
C MET A 444 -26.80 28.70 -9.80
N LEU A 445 -25.58 28.23 -9.55
CA LEU A 445 -24.69 28.81 -8.56
C LEU A 445 -24.16 30.18 -8.98
N ILE A 446 -23.96 30.33 -10.28
CA ILE A 446 -23.47 31.56 -10.92
C ILE A 446 -24.62 32.58 -11.05
N ALA A 447 -25.87 32.13 -11.10
CA ALA A 447 -27.04 32.95 -11.40
C ALA A 447 -27.65 33.74 -10.21
N ASN A 448 -27.19 33.54 -8.97
CA ASN A 448 -27.74 34.22 -7.80
C ASN A 448 -27.08 35.62 -7.62
N ASP A 449 -27.70 36.66 -7.08
CA ASP A 449 -27.09 38.02 -7.05
C ASP A 449 -26.05 38.27 -5.92
N SER A 450 -25.77 37.27 -5.07
CA SER A 450 -24.83 37.40 -3.94
C SER A 450 -23.36 37.21 -4.33
N ASP A 451 -22.45 38.09 -3.89
CA ASP A 451 -20.99 37.93 -4.08
C ASP A 451 -20.41 36.69 -3.38
N TYR A 452 -21.16 36.10 -2.45
CA TYR A 452 -20.76 34.95 -1.64
C TYR A 452 -21.63 33.73 -1.90
N VAL A 453 -20.99 32.56 -1.80
CA VAL A 453 -21.62 31.24 -1.86
C VAL A 453 -21.38 30.51 -0.53
N ASP A 454 -22.45 30.05 0.09
CA ASP A 454 -22.39 29.20 1.28
C ASP A 454 -22.33 27.72 0.86
N ILE A 455 -21.39 26.97 1.42
CA ILE A 455 -21.08 25.57 1.07
C ILE A 455 -21.12 24.72 2.36
N PRO A 456 -22.20 23.96 2.60
CA PRO A 456 -22.29 23.07 3.74
C PRO A 456 -21.51 21.76 3.54
N PHE A 457 -20.83 21.31 4.60
CA PHE A 457 -20.10 20.05 4.68
C PHE A 457 -20.58 19.26 5.90
N ASP A 458 -20.97 18.01 5.66
CA ASP A 458 -21.35 17.04 6.69
C ASP A 458 -20.35 15.87 6.70
N PHE A 459 -19.79 15.60 7.88
CA PHE A 459 -18.79 14.58 8.13
C PHE A 459 -19.47 13.37 8.76
N ILE A 460 -19.69 12.31 7.98
CA ILE A 460 -20.38 11.11 8.43
C ILE A 460 -19.34 10.03 8.73
N SER A 461 -19.32 9.54 9.96
CA SER A 461 -18.44 8.45 10.36
C SER A 461 -19.18 7.50 11.28
N ARG A 462 -18.67 6.27 11.37
CA ARG A 462 -19.12 5.31 12.40
C ARG A 462 -18.68 5.75 13.79
N LEU A 463 -17.57 6.47 13.87
CA LEU A 463 -17.06 7.10 15.09
C LEU A 463 -17.65 8.51 15.24
N ALA A 464 -17.73 8.99 16.48
CA ALA A 464 -18.23 10.34 16.74
C ALA A 464 -17.25 11.39 16.20
N VAL A 465 -17.71 12.29 15.34
CA VAL A 465 -16.89 13.43 14.89
C VAL A 465 -17.00 14.54 15.94
N LYS A 466 -15.89 14.80 16.64
CA LYS A 466 -15.81 15.80 17.70
C LYS A 466 -15.64 17.22 17.16
N TYR A 467 -14.81 17.34 16.12
CA TYR A 467 -14.55 18.59 15.43
C TYR A 467 -14.39 18.32 13.95
N CYS A 468 -14.84 19.27 13.12
CA CYS A 468 -14.58 19.26 11.70
C CYS A 468 -14.05 20.61 11.22
N ALA A 469 -13.29 20.60 10.14
CA ALA A 469 -12.73 21.81 9.57
C ALA A 469 -12.58 21.73 8.06
N VAL A 470 -12.62 22.90 7.43
CA VAL A 470 -12.45 23.07 5.98
C VAL A 470 -11.55 24.27 5.73
N HIS A 471 -10.65 24.14 4.76
CA HIS A 471 -9.78 25.22 4.30
C HIS A 471 -9.80 25.27 2.76
N PRO A 472 -10.29 26.35 2.13
CA PRO A 472 -10.24 26.54 0.67
C PRO A 472 -8.79 26.65 0.18
N ILE A 473 -8.42 25.88 -0.85
CA ILE A 473 -7.05 25.81 -1.37
C ILE A 473 -6.96 26.51 -2.73
N TYR A 474 -5.94 27.35 -2.89
CA TYR A 474 -5.69 28.16 -4.08
C TYR A 474 -4.28 27.94 -4.63
N THR A 475 -4.09 28.04 -5.94
CA THR A 475 -2.77 28.01 -6.57
C THR A 475 -1.94 29.21 -6.09
N LYS A 476 -0.64 29.02 -5.90
CA LYS A 476 0.26 30.15 -5.62
C LYS A 476 0.26 31.11 -6.81
N PRO A 477 0.32 32.44 -6.60
CA PRO A 477 0.74 33.35 -7.65
C PRO A 477 2.13 32.91 -8.13
N ILE A 478 2.30 32.77 -9.44
CA ILE A 478 3.64 32.63 -10.03
C ILE A 478 4.37 33.93 -9.72
N GLU A 479 5.33 33.91 -8.80
CA GLU A 479 6.38 34.93 -8.79
C GLU A 479 7.15 34.72 -10.09
N ILE A 480 6.76 35.45 -11.13
CA ILE A 480 7.61 35.63 -12.28
C ILE A 480 8.83 36.33 -11.71
N ILE A 481 9.94 35.60 -11.56
CA ILE A 481 11.24 36.22 -11.42
C ILE A 481 11.35 37.12 -12.64
N SER A 482 11.19 38.42 -12.44
CA SER A 482 11.37 39.43 -13.47
C SER A 482 12.85 39.40 -13.83
N ALA A 483 13.24 38.49 -14.71
CA ALA A 483 14.45 38.65 -15.48
C ALA A 483 14.26 39.97 -16.22
N THR A 484 15.01 40.98 -15.79
CA THR A 484 15.07 42.32 -16.37
C THR A 484 15.11 42.20 -17.89
N ILE A 485 14.08 42.74 -18.54
CA ILE A 485 14.04 42.97 -19.99
C ILE A 485 14.99 44.14 -20.29
N GLU A 486 16.27 43.96 -20.02
CA GLU A 486 17.37 44.81 -20.50
C GLU A 486 18.39 43.99 -21.31
N ASP A 487 18.36 42.64 -21.26
CA ASP A 487 19.36 41.78 -21.93
C ASP A 487 18.96 41.22 -23.31
N ILE A 488 17.86 41.69 -23.92
CA ILE A 488 17.57 41.37 -25.33
C ILE A 488 17.38 42.68 -26.09
N GLY A 489 18.50 43.18 -26.63
CA GLY A 489 18.52 44.32 -27.52
C GLY A 489 17.68 44.06 -28.78
N VAL A 490 16.54 44.73 -28.87
CA VAL A 490 15.87 45.03 -30.15
C VAL A 490 15.33 46.44 -30.11
N THR A 491 15.85 47.24 -31.03
CA THR A 491 15.51 48.63 -31.32
C THR A 491 14.08 48.83 -31.80
N SER A 492 13.43 49.85 -31.25
CA SER A 492 12.40 50.73 -31.85
C SER A 492 11.11 50.12 -32.43
N LEU A 493 9.97 50.50 -31.86
CA LEU A 493 8.86 51.15 -32.59
C LEU A 493 7.85 51.76 -31.61
N LYS A 494 7.76 53.10 -31.64
CA LYS A 494 6.72 53.88 -30.96
C LYS A 494 5.34 53.51 -31.53
N ARG A 495 4.35 53.29 -30.66
CA ARG A 495 2.98 53.75 -30.89
C ARG A 495 2.23 53.95 -29.56
N SER A 496 1.60 55.12 -29.51
CA SER A 496 0.84 55.72 -28.41
C SER A 496 -0.49 55.02 -28.13
N GLY A 497 -0.88 54.92 -26.86
CA GLY A 497 -2.24 54.58 -26.44
C GLY A 497 -2.40 54.65 -24.91
N ARG A 498 -3.34 55.47 -24.46
CA ARG A 498 -3.59 55.92 -23.07
C ARG A 498 -3.91 54.82 -22.04
N SER A 499 -3.37 55.08 -20.85
CA SER A 499 -3.79 54.75 -19.47
C SER A 499 -5.26 54.41 -19.21
N ASN A 500 -5.50 53.37 -18.41
CA ASN A 500 -6.07 53.47 -17.05
C ASN A 500 -6.19 52.07 -16.43
N ASP A 501 -5.23 51.68 -15.57
CA ASP A 501 -5.39 50.56 -14.64
C ASP A 501 -5.24 51.13 -13.22
N ASN A 502 -6.32 51.04 -12.44
CA ASN A 502 -6.30 51.19 -10.99
C ASN A 502 -6.13 49.78 -10.42
N GLU A 503 -4.93 49.46 -9.93
CA GLU A 503 -4.70 48.30 -9.07
C GLU A 503 -5.09 48.69 -7.64
N GLU A 504 -6.18 48.11 -7.12
CA GLU A 504 -6.43 48.05 -5.67
C GLU A 504 -5.82 46.76 -5.13
N GLU A 505 -4.75 46.91 -4.33
CA GLU A 505 -4.22 45.87 -3.46
C GLU A 505 -5.29 45.42 -2.46
N VAL A 506 -5.69 44.15 -2.51
CA VAL A 506 -6.56 43.55 -1.49
C VAL A 506 -5.69 42.95 -0.39
N GLU A 507 -5.61 43.64 0.76
CA GLU A 507 -5.06 43.11 2.00
C GLU A 507 -5.88 41.91 2.53
N PRO A 508 -5.27 40.91 3.20
CA PRO A 508 -6.00 39.85 3.88
C PRO A 508 -6.54 40.32 5.25
N HIS A 509 -7.81 40.03 5.56
CA HIS A 509 -8.48 40.33 6.83
C HIS A 509 -9.40 39.17 7.29
N PRO A 510 -9.73 39.02 8.59
CA PRO A 510 -8.87 38.64 9.71
C PRO A 510 -9.33 37.33 10.39
N LYS A 511 -8.45 36.68 11.17
CA LYS A 511 -8.77 35.54 12.07
C LYS A 511 -9.92 35.91 13.02
N ARG A 512 -11.06 35.21 12.98
CA ARG A 512 -12.11 35.26 14.01
C ARG A 512 -12.08 34.01 14.88
N ILE A 513 -11.52 34.14 16.07
CA ILE A 513 -11.72 33.21 17.18
C ILE A 513 -13.10 33.54 17.77
N PHE A 514 -14.04 32.59 17.75
CA PHE A 514 -15.30 32.73 18.49
C PHE A 514 -15.17 32.04 19.85
N THR A 515 -15.38 32.85 20.89
CA THR A 515 -15.51 32.46 22.30
C THR A 515 -16.80 31.67 22.53
N GLN A 516 -16.72 30.69 23.43
CA GLN A 516 -17.80 29.81 23.88
C GLN A 516 -19.06 30.57 24.33
N PRO A 517 -20.27 29.97 24.20
CA PRO A 517 -21.41 30.33 25.02
C PRO A 517 -21.53 29.41 26.26
N ASN A 518 -21.93 30.03 27.37
CA ASN A 518 -22.11 29.48 28.73
C ASN A 518 -23.00 28.24 28.82
#